data_AF-A0ABD2Q7Y6-F1
#
_entry.id   AF-A0ABD2Q7Y6-F1
#
_cell.length_a   1.000
_cell.length_b   1.000
_cell.length_c   1.000
_cell.angle_alpha   90.00
_cell.angle_beta   90.00
_cell.angle_gamma   90.00
#
_symmetry.space_group_name_H-M   'P 1'
#
loop_
_entity.id
_entity.type
_entity.pdbx_description
1 polymer ?
#
loop_
_entity_poly.entity_id
_entity_poly.type
_entity_poly.pdbx_seq_one_letter_code
_entity_poly.pdbx_strand_id
1 'polypeptide(L)'
;MVGVEPVSAITQSESLSWQRQEVSIYTSSWGPPDDGAVLSGPNDLIDAAINSGVSEGRGGRGSLYFFANGNGAHNDDNCGADGYINSPFIFSIQAADESGEVPFYGEICAAVGVTAFVGSALSPTIEEGNECSRRFAGTSAACPTVTGCVALMLQARFVP
;
A
#
# COMPACT_ATOMS: atom_id res chain seq x y z
N MET A 1 3.29 8.62 1.01
CA MET A 1 2.05 8.33 1.75
C MET A 1 1.35 9.64 2.14
N VAL A 2 0.06 9.60 2.47
CA VAL A 2 -0.60 10.76 3.11
C VAL A 2 -0.29 10.68 4.60
N GLY A 3 0.55 11.58 5.11
CA GLY A 3 0.72 11.78 6.55
C GLY A 3 -0.56 12.40 7.12
N VAL A 4 -1.46 11.56 7.62
CA VAL A 4 -2.69 12.00 8.27
C VAL A 4 -2.48 12.17 9.78
N GLU A 5 -3.23 13.11 10.37
CA GLU A 5 -3.50 13.20 11.81
C GLU A 5 -3.65 11.80 12.44
N PRO A 6 -3.25 11.59 13.72
CA PRO A 6 -3.15 10.26 14.30
C PRO A 6 -4.50 9.52 14.25
N VAL A 7 -4.64 8.62 13.28
CA VAL A 7 -5.76 7.69 13.18
C VAL A 7 -5.61 6.66 14.29
N SER A 8 -6.67 6.44 15.07
CA SER A 8 -6.60 5.50 16.19
C SER A 8 -6.23 4.08 15.72
N ALA A 9 -5.52 3.33 16.56
CA ALA A 9 -5.18 1.94 16.25
C ALA A 9 -6.43 1.05 16.05
N ILE A 10 -7.54 1.39 16.72
CA ILE A 10 -8.83 0.71 16.55
C ILE A 10 -9.32 0.91 15.11
N THR A 11 -9.35 2.14 14.62
CA THR A 11 -9.79 2.45 13.25
C THR A 11 -8.91 1.77 12.21
N GLN A 12 -7.58 1.77 12.40
CA GLN A 12 -6.66 1.08 11.50
C GLN A 12 -6.93 -0.44 11.49
N SER A 13 -7.06 -1.06 12.67
CA SER A 13 -7.38 -2.48 12.82
C SER A 13 -8.74 -2.86 12.20
N GLU A 14 -9.77 -2.06 12.44
CA GLU A 14 -11.10 -2.27 11.86
C GLU A 14 -11.05 -2.17 10.32
N SER A 15 -10.32 -1.20 9.79
CA SER A 15 -10.18 -1.05 8.32
C SER A 15 -9.49 -2.25 7.67
N LEU A 16 -8.43 -2.77 8.31
CA LEU A 16 -7.63 -3.90 7.80
C LEU A 16 -8.30 -5.27 8.04
N SER A 17 -9.34 -5.34 8.87
CA SER A 17 -10.11 -6.56 9.11
C SER A 17 -11.51 -6.53 8.48
N TRP A 18 -11.90 -5.39 7.90
CA TRP A 18 -13.23 -5.17 7.36
C TRP A 18 -13.62 -6.22 6.33
N GLN A 19 -14.71 -6.95 6.60
CA GLN A 19 -15.30 -7.96 5.70
C GLN A 19 -14.27 -8.91 5.06
N ARG A 20 -13.29 -9.40 5.83
CA ARG A 20 -12.19 -10.26 5.34
C ARG A 20 -12.58 -11.55 4.60
N GLN A 21 -13.85 -11.95 4.66
CA GLN A 21 -14.34 -13.09 3.87
C GLN A 21 -14.77 -12.68 2.46
N GLU A 22 -15.20 -11.44 2.27
CA GLU A 22 -15.66 -10.89 0.98
C GLU A 22 -14.58 -10.04 0.30
N VAL A 23 -13.87 -9.22 1.09
CA VAL A 23 -12.77 -8.39 0.60
C VAL A 23 -11.54 -9.26 0.38
N SER A 24 -11.08 -9.33 -0.87
CA SER A 24 -9.90 -10.11 -1.21
C SER A 24 -8.58 -9.34 -1.07
N ILE A 25 -8.61 -8.04 -1.39
CA ILE A 25 -7.41 -7.19 -1.51
C ILE A 25 -7.64 -5.91 -0.72
N TYR A 26 -6.72 -5.60 0.19
CA TYR A 26 -6.65 -4.35 0.91
C TYR A 26 -5.52 -3.51 0.31
N THR A 27 -5.85 -2.32 -0.17
CA THR A 27 -4.90 -1.40 -0.80
C THR A 27 -4.78 -0.14 0.05
N SER A 28 -3.58 0.17 0.51
CA SER A 28 -3.34 1.28 1.43
C SER A 28 -2.17 2.14 0.96
N SER A 29 -2.31 3.45 1.16
CA SER A 29 -1.30 4.46 0.79
C SER A 29 -1.07 5.45 1.94
N TRP A 30 -1.06 4.91 3.16
CA TRP A 30 -0.89 5.59 4.44
C TRP A 30 0.09 4.79 5.30
N GLY A 31 0.70 5.46 6.28
CA GLY A 31 1.73 4.93 7.17
C GLY A 31 2.22 6.03 8.11
N PRO A 32 3.38 5.85 8.77
CA PRO A 32 4.09 6.92 9.45
C PRO A 32 4.36 8.11 8.51
N PRO A 33 4.65 9.31 9.06
CA PRO A 33 5.06 10.44 8.24
C PRO A 33 6.34 10.16 7.45
N ASP A 34 6.32 10.51 6.16
CA ASP A 34 7.45 10.33 5.22
C ASP A 34 8.47 11.49 5.33
N ASP A 35 8.94 11.78 6.56
CA ASP A 35 9.76 12.96 6.88
C ASP A 35 11.25 12.64 7.13
N GLY A 36 11.65 11.38 7.01
CA GLY A 36 13.02 10.92 7.26
C GLY A 36 13.45 10.95 8.72
N ALA A 37 12.52 11.20 9.65
CA ALA A 37 12.80 11.34 11.08
C ALA A 37 12.01 10.36 11.97
N VAL A 38 11.00 9.68 11.43
CA VAL A 38 10.13 8.77 12.20
C VAL A 38 10.46 7.30 11.95
N LEU A 39 10.62 6.55 13.05
CA LEU A 39 10.64 5.08 13.06
C LEU A 39 9.39 4.59 13.80
N SER A 40 8.42 4.04 13.07
CA SER A 40 7.12 3.64 13.63
C SER A 40 6.46 2.54 12.79
N GLY A 41 5.40 1.93 13.29
CA GLY A 41 4.71 0.86 12.61
C GLY A 41 3.40 0.45 13.31
N PRO A 42 2.79 -0.67 12.87
CA PRO A 42 1.62 -1.21 13.53
C PRO A 42 1.92 -1.56 14.99
N ASN A 43 0.90 -1.46 15.84
CA ASN A 43 0.94 -2.01 17.19
C ASN A 43 0.29 -3.41 17.23
N ASP A 44 0.34 -4.07 18.39
CA ASP A 44 -0.18 -5.43 18.57
C ASP A 44 -1.63 -5.63 18.07
N LEU A 45 -2.48 -4.60 18.18
CA LEU A 45 -3.86 -4.68 17.72
C LEU A 45 -3.94 -4.76 16.19
N ILE A 46 -3.17 -3.92 15.51
CA ILE A 46 -3.12 -3.85 14.05
C ILE A 46 -2.41 -5.09 13.49
N ASP A 47 -1.33 -5.52 14.14
CA ASP A 47 -0.65 -6.78 13.80
C ASP A 47 -1.60 -7.97 13.95
N ALA A 48 -2.40 -8.03 15.02
CA ALA A 48 -3.39 -9.09 15.19
C ALA A 48 -4.44 -9.08 14.06
N ALA A 49 -4.87 -7.89 13.60
CA ALA A 49 -5.80 -7.78 12.49
C ALA A 49 -5.21 -8.30 11.18
N ILE A 50 -3.96 -7.93 10.86
CA ILE A 50 -3.25 -8.43 9.66
C ILE A 50 -3.03 -9.94 9.75
N ASN A 51 -2.55 -10.45 10.88
CA ASN A 51 -2.32 -11.88 11.10
C ASN A 51 -3.61 -12.70 10.95
N SER A 52 -4.72 -12.25 11.54
CA SER A 52 -6.02 -12.91 11.39
C SER A 52 -6.52 -12.82 9.95
N GLY A 53 -6.30 -11.70 9.27
CA GLY A 53 -6.60 -11.56 7.84
C GLY A 53 -5.84 -12.55 6.95
N VAL A 54 -4.52 -12.66 7.12
CA VAL A 54 -3.69 -13.59 6.34
C VAL A 54 -4.01 -15.06 6.64
N SER A 55 -4.40 -15.39 7.86
CA SER A 55 -4.70 -16.78 8.25
C SER A 55 -6.14 -17.21 7.95
N GLU A 56 -7.12 -16.32 8.12
CA GLU A 56 -8.54 -16.66 8.07
C GLU A 56 -9.30 -16.03 6.89
N GLY A 57 -8.76 -14.97 6.29
CA GLY A 57 -9.42 -14.24 5.21
C GLY A 57 -9.69 -15.09 3.97
N ARG A 58 -10.70 -14.72 3.19
CA ARG A 58 -11.09 -15.39 1.93
C ARG A 58 -11.27 -16.90 2.08
N GLY A 59 -11.97 -17.33 3.13
CA GLY A 59 -12.19 -18.73 3.46
C GLY A 59 -10.91 -19.48 3.83
N GLY A 60 -9.97 -18.82 4.51
CA GLY A 60 -8.66 -19.39 4.88
C GLY A 60 -7.59 -19.36 3.78
N ARG A 61 -7.84 -18.67 2.66
CA ARG A 61 -6.84 -18.44 1.60
C ARG A 61 -5.93 -17.23 1.87
N GLY A 62 -6.26 -16.46 2.89
CA GLY A 62 -5.54 -15.28 3.35
C GLY A 62 -5.90 -14.00 2.59
N SER A 63 -6.29 -12.98 3.34
CA SER A 63 -6.39 -11.60 2.87
C SER A 63 -5.05 -11.12 2.31
N LEU A 64 -5.09 -10.33 1.24
CA LEU A 64 -3.90 -9.78 0.62
C LEU A 64 -3.77 -8.29 0.95
N TYR A 65 -2.65 -7.89 1.55
CA TYR A 65 -2.39 -6.52 1.97
C TYR A 65 -1.31 -5.89 1.10
N PHE A 66 -1.61 -4.73 0.53
CA PHE A 66 -0.70 -3.98 -0.33
C PHE A 66 -0.57 -2.56 0.19
N PHE A 67 0.67 -2.12 0.41
CA PHE A 67 0.98 -0.78 0.89
C PHE A 67 1.91 -0.08 -0.08
N ALA A 68 1.64 1.19 -0.36
CA ALA A 68 2.59 2.07 -1.03
C ALA A 68 3.81 2.27 -0.12
N ASN A 69 5.02 2.08 -0.65
CA ASN A 69 6.23 2.00 0.18
C ASN A 69 6.76 3.33 0.72
N GLY A 70 6.19 4.48 0.32
CA GLY A 70 6.61 5.79 0.82
C GLY A 70 6.94 6.81 -0.27
N ASN A 71 6.86 8.10 0.06
CA ASN A 71 7.14 9.24 -0.83
C ASN A 71 8.20 10.20 -0.24
N GLY A 72 8.93 9.78 0.80
CA GLY A 72 9.85 10.59 1.61
C GLY A 72 11.30 10.60 1.16
N ALA A 73 11.67 9.99 0.03
CA ALA A 73 13.08 9.90 -0.36
C ALA A 73 13.76 11.27 -0.52
N HIS A 74 13.01 12.30 -0.90
CA HIS A 74 13.49 13.68 -1.00
C HIS A 74 13.74 14.35 0.37
N ASN A 75 13.25 13.75 1.45
CA ASN A 75 13.49 14.12 2.84
C ASN A 75 14.52 13.18 3.51
N ASP A 76 15.30 12.44 2.72
CA ASP A 76 16.25 11.41 3.18
C ASP A 76 15.58 10.23 3.93
N ASP A 77 14.29 9.97 3.67
CA ASP A 77 13.57 8.87 4.29
C ASP A 77 13.92 7.49 3.73
N ASN A 78 13.70 6.48 4.55
CA ASN A 78 13.92 5.08 4.23
C ASN A 78 12.72 4.24 4.67
N CYS A 79 12.07 3.56 3.72
CA CYS A 79 10.93 2.70 4.01
C CYS A 79 11.23 1.52 4.96
N GLY A 80 12.51 1.25 5.27
CA GLY A 80 12.95 0.39 6.36
C GLY A 80 12.55 0.89 7.76
N ALA A 81 12.20 2.18 7.89
CA ALA A 81 11.72 2.79 9.11
C ALA A 81 10.17 2.71 9.28
N ASP A 82 9.45 2.24 8.26
CA ASP A 82 8.02 1.96 8.34
C ASP A 82 7.75 0.47 8.63
N GLY A 83 7.25 0.18 9.83
CA GLY A 83 6.91 -1.18 10.26
C GLY A 83 5.79 -1.84 9.44
N TYR A 84 4.92 -1.08 8.77
CA TYR A 84 3.96 -1.66 7.83
C TYR A 84 4.68 -2.26 6.63
N ILE A 85 5.62 -1.50 6.06
CA ILE A 85 6.38 -1.90 4.87
C ILE A 85 7.31 -3.08 5.15
N ASN A 86 7.84 -3.18 6.36
CA ASN A 86 8.73 -4.27 6.75
C ASN A 86 8.00 -5.53 7.22
N SER A 87 6.66 -5.54 7.24
CA SER A 87 5.89 -6.73 7.57
C SER A 87 5.98 -7.79 6.46
N PRO A 88 6.27 -9.07 6.79
CA PRO A 88 6.30 -10.14 5.79
C PRO A 88 4.90 -10.47 5.23
N PHE A 89 3.85 -9.91 5.80
CA PHE A 89 2.45 -10.10 5.40
C PHE A 89 1.93 -9.02 4.46
N ILE A 90 2.73 -7.98 4.21
CA ILE A 90 2.37 -6.84 3.38
C ILE A 90 3.25 -6.85 2.13
N PHE A 91 2.61 -6.70 0.97
CA PHE A 91 3.31 -6.43 -0.27
C PHE A 91 3.62 -4.92 -0.36
N SER A 92 4.90 -4.58 -0.23
CA SER A 92 5.41 -3.22 -0.38
C SER A 92 5.56 -2.86 -1.86
N ILE A 93 4.86 -1.79 -2.28
CA ILE A 93 4.74 -1.38 -3.68
C ILE A 93 5.47 -0.05 -3.93
N GLN A 94 6.43 -0.10 -4.85
CA GLN A 94 7.21 1.04 -5.32
C GLN A 94 6.68 1.58 -6.66
N ALA A 95 6.99 2.84 -6.96
CA ALA A 95 6.79 3.47 -8.26
C ALA A 95 8.08 3.44 -9.10
N ALA A 96 7.92 3.29 -10.41
CA ALA A 96 8.92 3.63 -11.41
C ALA A 96 8.39 4.75 -12.31
N ASP A 97 9.29 5.61 -12.78
CA ASP A 97 9.00 6.57 -13.84
C ASP A 97 8.97 5.91 -15.22
N GLU A 98 8.72 6.71 -16.26
CA GLU A 98 8.67 6.27 -17.66
C GLU A 98 9.99 5.72 -18.19
N SER A 99 11.10 6.06 -17.53
CA SER A 99 12.43 5.53 -17.85
C SER A 99 12.72 4.22 -17.12
N GLY A 100 11.84 3.81 -16.20
CA GLY A 100 12.03 2.63 -15.36
C GLY A 100 12.85 2.88 -14.11
N GLU A 101 13.11 4.15 -13.78
CA GLU A 101 13.91 4.54 -12.64
C GLU A 101 13.02 4.84 -11.42
N VAL A 102 13.59 4.73 -10.21
CA VAL A 102 12.91 5.12 -8.98
C VAL A 102 12.73 6.64 -8.98
N PRO A 103 11.49 7.17 -8.92
CA PRO A 103 11.25 8.62 -8.91
C PRO A 103 11.86 9.29 -7.68
N PHE A 104 12.07 10.60 -7.74
CA PHE A 104 12.70 11.39 -6.66
C PHE A 104 12.03 11.28 -5.28
N TYR A 105 10.75 10.89 -5.23
CA TYR A 105 10.00 10.67 -3.99
C TYR A 105 10.07 9.23 -3.49
N GLY A 106 10.38 8.25 -4.33
CA GLY A 106 10.25 6.82 -4.01
C GLY A 106 11.32 6.36 -3.04
N GLU A 107 10.92 5.90 -1.85
CA GLU A 107 11.84 5.41 -0.83
C GLU A 107 12.40 4.02 -1.17
N ILE A 108 13.66 3.75 -0.83
CA ILE A 108 14.32 2.48 -1.16
C ILE A 108 14.69 1.73 0.12
N CYS A 109 14.21 0.49 0.23
CA CYS A 109 14.55 -0.43 1.32
C CYS A 109 14.45 -1.88 0.85
N ALA A 110 15.00 -2.81 1.65
CA ALA A 110 15.04 -4.23 1.31
C ALA A 110 13.65 -4.91 1.23
N ALA A 111 12.62 -4.30 1.82
CA ALA A 111 11.27 -4.83 1.86
C ALA A 111 10.47 -4.57 0.56
N VAL A 112 10.94 -3.70 -0.33
CA VAL A 112 10.27 -3.43 -1.61
C VAL A 112 10.22 -4.70 -2.46
N GLY A 113 9.02 -5.16 -2.77
CA GLY A 113 8.81 -6.43 -3.49
C GLY A 113 8.35 -6.28 -4.94
N VAL A 114 7.60 -5.22 -5.25
CA VAL A 114 6.99 -5.01 -6.58
C VAL A 114 7.02 -3.54 -6.94
N THR A 115 7.17 -3.25 -8.24
CA THR A 115 7.20 -1.88 -8.77
C THR A 115 6.19 -1.73 -9.91
N ALA A 116 5.49 -0.60 -9.96
CA ALA A 116 4.62 -0.23 -11.08
C ALA A 116 5.04 1.10 -11.72
N PHE A 117 4.85 1.17 -13.04
CA PHE A 117 5.14 2.35 -13.85
C PHE A 117 4.01 3.38 -13.72
N VAL A 118 4.19 4.34 -12.82
CA VAL A 118 3.21 5.40 -12.54
C VAL A 118 3.85 6.77 -12.30
N GLY A 119 5.19 6.88 -12.45
CA GLY A 119 6.02 7.96 -11.92
C GLY A 119 5.71 9.36 -12.47
N SER A 120 6.41 9.80 -13.53
CA SER A 120 6.33 11.18 -14.00
C SER A 120 5.07 11.51 -14.81
N ALA A 121 4.46 10.50 -15.43
CA ALA A 121 3.25 10.65 -16.23
C ALA A 121 2.03 10.47 -15.32
N LEU A 122 1.28 11.56 -15.19
CA LEU A 122 0.04 11.66 -14.42
C LEU A 122 -0.87 10.46 -14.71
N SER A 123 -1.20 9.66 -13.69
CA SER A 123 -2.13 8.54 -13.85
C SER A 123 -3.56 9.08 -13.90
N PRO A 124 -4.27 9.03 -15.04
CA PRO A 124 -5.64 9.50 -15.11
C PRO A 124 -6.53 8.60 -14.26
N THR A 125 -7.30 9.18 -13.35
CA THR A 125 -8.22 8.44 -12.48
C THR A 125 -9.46 9.27 -12.20
N ILE A 126 -10.42 8.69 -11.48
CA ILE A 126 -11.64 9.37 -11.03
C ILE A 126 -11.31 10.17 -9.76
N GLU A 127 -11.85 11.38 -9.66
CA GLU A 127 -11.79 12.26 -8.47
C GLU A 127 -13.20 12.45 -7.89
N GLU A 128 -13.29 13.05 -6.69
CA GLU A 128 -14.58 13.41 -6.09
C GLU A 128 -15.41 14.29 -7.05
N GLY A 129 -16.73 14.20 -6.94
CA GLY A 129 -17.64 14.92 -7.85
C GLY A 129 -17.78 14.30 -9.24
N ASN A 130 -17.31 13.06 -9.45
CA ASN A 130 -17.34 12.36 -10.74
C ASN A 130 -16.49 13.07 -11.82
N GLU A 131 -15.38 13.66 -11.39
CA GLU A 131 -14.41 14.32 -12.25
C GLU A 131 -13.26 13.37 -12.61
N CYS A 132 -12.47 13.74 -13.62
CA CYS A 132 -11.25 13.01 -13.97
C CYS A 132 -10.05 13.78 -13.46
N SER A 133 -9.33 13.19 -12.50
CA SER A 133 -8.02 13.68 -12.12
C SER A 133 -7.00 13.24 -13.16
N ARG A 134 -6.16 14.16 -13.58
CA ARG A 134 -4.90 13.85 -14.28
C ARG A 134 -3.73 14.27 -13.42
N ARG A 135 -3.81 14.10 -12.10
CA ARG A 135 -2.74 14.52 -11.18
C ARG A 135 -2.38 13.48 -10.14
N PHE A 136 -2.99 12.30 -10.20
CA PHE A 136 -2.67 11.23 -9.28
C PHE A 136 -1.28 10.65 -9.61
N ALA A 137 -0.41 10.62 -8.61
CA ALA A 137 1.00 10.27 -8.73
C ALA A 137 1.51 9.73 -7.38
N GLY A 138 2.81 9.45 -7.29
CA GLY A 138 3.44 8.89 -6.09
C GLY A 138 3.39 7.37 -6.04
N THR A 139 4.02 6.78 -5.03
CA THR A 139 3.88 5.34 -4.73
C THR A 139 2.43 5.00 -4.37
N SER A 140 1.68 6.00 -3.92
CA SER A 140 0.22 5.96 -3.75
C SER A 140 -0.56 5.63 -5.04
N ALA A 141 -0.05 5.98 -6.23
CA ALA A 141 -0.64 5.60 -7.51
C ALA A 141 -0.16 4.22 -7.99
N ALA A 142 1.02 3.79 -7.55
CA ALA A 142 1.61 2.49 -7.91
C ALA A 142 0.84 1.35 -7.24
N CYS A 143 0.57 1.50 -5.94
CA CYS A 143 -0.14 0.51 -5.12
C CYS A 143 -1.49 0.06 -5.74
N PRO A 144 -2.44 0.95 -6.06
CA PRO A 144 -3.71 0.56 -6.69
C PRO A 144 -3.53 -0.02 -8.11
N THR A 145 -2.49 0.40 -8.84
CA THR A 145 -2.19 -0.16 -10.16
C THR A 145 -1.79 -1.64 -10.05
N VAL A 146 -0.92 -1.97 -9.08
CA VAL A 146 -0.53 -3.36 -8.80
C VAL A 146 -1.72 -4.18 -8.31
N THR A 147 -2.53 -3.66 -7.39
CA THR A 147 -3.68 -4.41 -6.86
C THR A 147 -4.74 -4.67 -7.92
N GLY A 148 -4.91 -3.77 -8.91
CA GLY A 148 -5.72 -4.02 -10.10
C GLY A 148 -5.24 -5.24 -10.89
N CYS A 149 -3.93 -5.37 -11.14
CA CYS A 149 -3.36 -6.57 -11.77
C CYS A 149 -3.58 -7.82 -10.91
N VAL A 150 -3.44 -7.72 -9.59
CA VAL A 150 -3.67 -8.84 -8.67
C VAL A 150 -5.13 -9.29 -8.69
N ALA A 151 -6.08 -8.36 -8.79
CA ALA A 151 -7.49 -8.71 -8.95
C ALA A 151 -7.74 -9.55 -10.22
N LEU A 152 -7.11 -9.19 -11.34
CA LEU A 152 -7.16 -9.99 -12.58
C LEU A 152 -6.52 -11.37 -12.39
N MET A 153 -5.40 -11.46 -11.66
CA MET A 153 -4.77 -12.74 -11.34
C MET A 153 -5.67 -13.64 -10.49
N LEU A 154 -6.35 -13.07 -9.49
CA LEU A 154 -7.33 -13.79 -8.67
C LEU A 154 -8.50 -14.29 -9.51
N GLN A 155 -9.02 -13.46 -10.41
CA GLN A 155 -10.09 -13.84 -11.33
C GLN A 155 -9.67 -15.01 -12.24
N ALA A 156 -8.46 -14.96 -12.80
CA ALA A 156 -7.92 -15.99 -13.69
C ALA A 156 -7.67 -17.34 -13.00
N ARG A 157 -7.67 -17.39 -11.67
CA ARG A 157 -7.49 -18.60 -10.86
C ARG A 157 -8.74 -18.93 -10.04
N PHE A 158 -9.84 -18.23 -10.25
CA PHE A 158 -11.12 -18.57 -9.65
C PHE A 158 -11.66 -19.82 -10.35
N VAL A 159 -11.38 -20.98 -9.76
CA VAL A 159 -12.13 -22.21 -10.03
C VAL A 159 -13.30 -22.21 -9.04
N PRO A 160 -14.57 -22.25 -9.51
CA PRO A 160 -15.76 -22.31 -8.66
C PRO A 160 -15.71 -23.41 -7.61
#